data_AF-A0A963VB53-F1
#
_entry.id   AF-A0A963VB53-F1
#
_cell.length_a   1.000
_cell.length_b   1.000
_cell.length_c   1.000
_cell.angle_alpha   90.00
_cell.angle_beta   90.00
_cell.angle_gamma   90.00
#
_symmetry.space_group_name_H-M   'P 1'
#
loop_
_entity.id
_entity.type
_entity.pdbx_description
1 polymer ?
#
loop_
_entity_poly.entity_id
_entity_poly.type
_entity_poly.pdbx_seq_one_letter_code
_entity_poly.pdbx_strand_id
1 'polypeptide(L)' 'TAKGGVLVALADRFGLPIHAIGVGEQIDDLAPFDPQDFARALVGSED' A
#
# COMPACT_ATOMS: atom_id res chain seq x y z
N THR A 1 11.23 6.23 -4.26
CA THR A 1 11.00 4.80 -4.57
C THR A 1 11.57 3.86 -3.49
N ALA A 2 11.14 3.97 -2.22
CA ALA A 2 11.57 3.03 -1.17
C ALA A 2 10.59 2.88 0.02
N LYS A 3 9.32 3.29 -0.11
CA LYS A 3 8.34 3.20 1.01
C LYS A 3 7.45 1.95 0.95
N GLY A 4 7.18 1.38 -0.23
CA GLY A 4 6.23 0.27 -0.33
C GLY A 4 6.75 -1.07 0.21
N GLY A 5 8.07 -1.28 0.30
CA GLY A 5 8.65 -2.54 0.77
C GLY A 5 8.33 -2.90 2.23
N VAL A 6 8.09 -1.90 3.10
CA VAL A 6 7.73 -2.16 4.50
C VAL A 6 6.35 -2.80 4.63
N LEU A 7 5.41 -2.42 3.75
CA LEU A 7 4.05 -2.95 3.78
C LEU A 7 4.04 -4.46 3.48
N VAL A 8 4.86 -4.89 2.51
CA VAL A 8 5.01 -6.30 2.14
C VAL A 8 5.55 -7.12 3.32
N ALA A 9 6.57 -6.62 4.02
CA ALA A 9 7.12 -7.30 5.19
C ALA A 9 6.12 -7.39 6.36
N LEU A 10 5.30 -6.36 6.57
CA LEU A 10 4.23 -6.38 7.56
C LEU A 10 3.14 -7.39 7.19
N ALA A 11 2.73 -7.43 5.92
CA ALA A 11 1.73 -8.38 5.43
C ALA A 11 2.19 -9.83 5.62
N ASP A 12 3.45 -10.14 5.27
CA ASP A 12 4.05 -11.47 5.45
C ASP A 12 4.12 -11.88 6.93
N ARG A 13 4.55 -10.96 7.80
CA ARG A 13 4.71 -11.23 9.23
C ARG A 13 3.38 -11.46 9.96
N PHE A 14 2.35 -10.69 9.63
CA PHE A 14 1.13 -10.64 10.43
C PHE A 14 -0.06 -11.37 9.79
N GLY A 15 -0.10 -11.50 8.45
CA GLY A 15 -1.20 -12.16 7.75
C GLY A 15 -2.58 -11.51 7.99
N LEU A 16 -2.62 -10.26 8.46
CA LEU A 16 -3.84 -9.52 8.75
C LEU A 16 -4.28 -8.70 7.53
N PRO A 17 -5.60 -8.51 7.33
CA PRO A 17 -6.10 -7.66 6.25
C PRO A 17 -5.72 -6.19 6.47
N ILE A 18 -5.29 -5.54 5.40
CA ILE A 18 -5.07 -4.08 5.36
C ILE A 18 -6.34 -3.46 4.79
N HIS A 19 -6.93 -2.50 5.52
CA HIS A 19 -8.21 -1.89 5.13
C HIS A 19 -8.04 -0.52 4.45
N ALA A 20 -7.05 0.27 4.86
CA ALA A 20 -6.86 1.63 4.39
C ALA A 20 -5.38 2.02 4.38
N ILE A 21 -5.01 3.00 3.56
CA ILE A 21 -3.66 3.55 3.44
C ILE A 21 -3.74 5.08 3.33
N GLY A 22 -2.78 5.78 3.95
CA GLY A 22 -2.61 7.21 3.76
C GLY A 22 -1.82 7.49 2.49
N VAL A 23 -2.40 8.23 1.55
CA VAL A 23 -1.74 8.63 0.28
C VAL A 23 -1.16 10.05 0.31
N GLY A 24 -1.32 10.75 1.44
CA GLY A 24 -0.86 12.11 1.68
C GLY A 24 -0.92 12.48 3.17
N GLU A 25 -0.95 13.78 3.48
CA GLU A 25 -0.88 14.29 4.86
C GLU A 25 -2.22 14.85 5.37
N GLN A 26 -3.20 15.05 4.50
CA GLN A 26 -4.50 15.62 4.85
C GLN A 26 -5.45 14.53 5.37
N ILE A 27 -6.49 14.95 6.10
CA ILE A 27 -7.51 14.04 6.61
C ILE A 27 -8.23 13.27 5.49
N ASP A 28 -8.38 13.91 4.33
CA ASP A 28 -9.05 13.35 3.16
C ASP A 28 -8.14 12.39 2.36
N ASP A 29 -6.86 12.26 2.74
CA ASP A 29 -5.89 11.38 2.07
C ASP A 29 -5.92 9.94 2.60
N LEU A 30 -6.90 9.60 3.45
CA LEU A 30 -7.14 8.22 3.87
C LEU A 30 -8.01 7.51 2.82
N ALA A 31 -7.42 6.56 2.10
CA ALA A 31 -8.09 5.81 1.06
C ALA A 31 -8.26 4.32 1.43
N PRO A 32 -9.28 3.63 0.90
CA PRO A 32 -9.34 2.16 0.94
C PRO A 32 -8.08 1.55 0.32
N PHE A 33 -7.59 0.46 0.91
CA PHE A 33 -6.42 -0.23 0.38
C PHE A 33 -6.80 -1.18 -0.76
N ASP A 34 -6.20 -0.99 -1.93
CA ASP A 34 -6.26 -1.94 -3.05
C ASP A 34 -4.87 -2.61 -3.23
N PRO A 35 -4.77 -3.95 -3.04
CA PRO A 35 -3.51 -4.66 -3.17
C PRO A 35 -2.98 -4.73 -4.61
N GLN A 36 -3.85 -4.68 -5.62
CA GLN A 36 -3.43 -4.71 -7.03
C GLN A 36 -2.80 -3.38 -7.44
N ASP A 37 -3.45 -2.27 -7.11
CA ASP A 37 -2.91 -0.94 -7.39
C ASP A 37 -1.61 -0.70 -6.65
N PHE A 38 -1.53 -1.14 -5.39
CA PHE A 38 -0.30 -1.07 -4.61
C PHE A 38 0.83 -1.91 -5.22
N ALA A 39 0.54 -3.15 -5.65
CA ALA A 39 1.54 -4.03 -6.26
C ALA A 39 2.08 -3.44 -7.57
N ARG A 40 1.20 -2.92 -8.43
CA ARG A 40 1.57 -2.25 -9.69
C ARG A 40 2.47 -1.04 -9.46
N ALA A 41 2.06 -0.15 -8.55
CA ALA A 41 2.84 1.03 -8.18
C ALA A 41 4.20 0.66 -7.55
N LEU A 42 4.27 -0.45 -6.81
CA LEU A 42 5.50 -0.94 -6.18
C LEU A 42 6.52 -1.43 -7.21
N VAL A 43 6.08 -2.20 -8.22
CA VAL A 43 6.97 -2.79 -9.24
C VAL A 43 7.17 -1.89 -10.47
N GLY A 44 6.45 -0.78 -10.56
CA GLY A 44 6.50 0.14 -11.70
C GLY A 44 5.92 -0.45 -12.98
N SER A 45 4.94 -1.36 -12.86
CA SER A 45 4.23 -1.91 -14.01
C SER A 45 3.10 -0.97 -14.39
N GLU A 46 3.15 -0.45 -15.61
CA GLU A 46 2.07 0.32 -16.22
C GLU A 46 1.03 -0.65 -16.81
N ASP A 47 -0.24 -0.46 -16.44
CA ASP A 47 -1.40 -0.65 -17.33
C ASP A 47 -1.99 0.73 -17.60
#